data_AF-A0A2T4J6X7-F1
#
_entry.id   AF-A0A2T4J6X7-F1
#
_cell.length_a   1.000
_cell.length_b   1.000
_cell.length_c   1.000
_cell.angle_alpha   90.00
_cell.angle_beta   90.00
_cell.angle_gamma   90.00
#
_symmetry.space_group_name_H-M   'P 1'
#
loop_
_entity.id
_entity.type
_entity.pdbx_description
1 polymer ?
#
loop_
_entity_poly.entity_id
_entity_poly.type
_entity_poly.pdbx_seq_one_letter_code
_entity_poly.pdbx_strand_id
1 'polypeptide(L)'
;SRFVMLVKVGGKDSDSVVSALIARVQHLPQGVMASLTWDRGTELAYHRKFTIATDVSVYFCDPKSPWQRGSNENTNGLLRQYFPNGTDLSVYTQHDLDQVALRL
;
A
#
# COMPACT_ATOMS: atom_id res chain seq x y z
N SER A 1 14.22 11.32 -4.39
CA SER A 1 13.92 9.88 -4.47
C SER A 1 12.55 9.65 -3.85
N ARG A 2 11.84 8.61 -4.27
CA ARG A 2 10.57 8.19 -3.64
C ARG A 2 10.83 6.88 -2.92
N PHE A 3 10.13 6.65 -1.81
CA PHE A 3 10.18 5.39 -1.08
C PHE A 3 8.97 4.54 -1.52
N VAL A 4 9.23 3.30 -1.90
CA VAL A 4 8.19 2.32 -2.26
C VAL A 4 8.25 1.17 -1.28
N MET A 5 7.08 0.70 -0.88
CA MET A 5 6.91 -0.44 0.00
C MET A 5 5.75 -1.27 -0.50
N LEU A 6 6.01 -2.56 -0.72
CA LEU A 6 5.01 -3.52 -1.16
C LEU A 6 4.64 -4.42 0.00
N VAL A 7 3.35 -4.74 0.15
CA VAL A 7 2.84 -5.56 1.24
C VAL A 7 2.04 -6.71 0.66
N LYS A 8 2.47 -7.94 0.93
CA LYS A 8 1.73 -9.14 0.58
C LYS A 8 0.54 -9.25 1.51
N VAL A 9 -0.65 -9.35 0.94
CA VAL A 9 -1.90 -9.53 1.68
C VAL A 9 -2.46 -10.93 1.40
N GLY A 10 -3.00 -11.58 2.43
CA GLY A 10 -3.60 -12.92 2.31
C GLY A 10 -5.03 -12.90 1.74
N GLY A 11 -5.67 -11.74 1.72
CA GLY A 11 -7.03 -11.53 1.24
C GLY A 11 -7.26 -10.08 0.84
N LYS A 12 -8.34 -9.85 0.08
CA LYS A 12 -8.78 -8.50 -0.34
C LYS A 12 -9.79 -7.88 0.63
N ASP A 13 -10.19 -8.60 1.68
CA ASP A 13 -11.07 -8.07 2.70
C ASP A 13 -10.36 -7.01 3.56
N SER A 14 -11.13 -6.13 4.17
CA SER A 14 -10.58 -4.99 4.89
C SER A 14 -9.73 -5.38 6.10
N ASP A 15 -9.99 -6.54 6.72
CA ASP A 15 -9.24 -6.96 7.90
C ASP A 15 -7.84 -7.48 7.52
N SER A 16 -7.77 -8.31 6.48
CA SER A 16 -6.50 -8.76 5.89
C SER A 16 -5.61 -7.59 5.46
N VAL A 17 -6.19 -6.62 4.74
CA VAL A 17 -5.45 -5.46 4.21
C VAL A 17 -4.98 -4.55 5.34
N VAL A 18 -5.87 -4.16 6.26
CA VAL A 18 -5.53 -3.26 7.36
C VAL A 18 -4.51 -3.88 8.31
N SER A 19 -4.66 -5.17 8.65
CA SER A 19 -3.72 -5.85 9.55
C SER A 19 -2.31 -5.92 8.96
N ALA A 20 -2.19 -6.23 7.66
CA ALA A 20 -0.91 -6.26 6.97
C ALA A 20 -0.27 -4.86 6.88
N LEU A 21 -1.08 -3.82 6.62
CA LEU A 21 -0.59 -2.43 6.60
C LEU A 21 -0.12 -1.96 7.98
N ILE A 22 -0.86 -2.24 9.06
CA ILE A 22 -0.45 -1.91 10.44
C ILE A 22 0.90 -2.57 10.74
N ALA A 23 0.98 -3.87 10.53
CA ALA A 23 2.20 -4.63 10.81
C ALA A 23 3.38 -4.01 10.05
N ARG A 24 3.21 -3.69 8.77
CA ARG A 24 4.30 -3.12 7.99
C ARG A 24 4.66 -1.69 8.40
N VAL A 25 3.70 -0.81 8.66
CA VAL A 25 3.97 0.59 9.06
C VAL A 25 4.67 0.65 10.41
N GLN A 26 4.37 -0.26 11.34
CA GLN A 26 5.06 -0.35 12.64
C GLN A 26 6.55 -0.75 12.53
N HIS A 27 6.98 -1.31 11.40
CA HIS A 27 8.40 -1.57 11.14
C HIS A 27 9.14 -0.36 10.55
N LEU A 28 8.42 0.70 10.16
CA LEU A 28 9.04 1.94 9.73
C LEU A 28 9.52 2.74 10.95
N PRO A 29 10.64 3.48 10.84
CA PRO A 29 11.03 4.40 11.90
C PRO A 29 9.90 5.37 12.24
N GLN A 30 9.71 5.64 13.52
CA GLN A 30 8.67 6.54 14.00
C GLN A 30 8.81 7.92 13.31
N GLY A 31 7.68 8.49 12.88
CA GLY A 31 7.64 9.81 12.25
C GLY A 31 7.96 9.82 10.74
N VAL A 32 8.28 8.68 10.13
CA VAL A 32 8.48 8.59 8.67
C VAL A 32 7.16 8.74 7.89
N MET A 33 6.04 8.35 8.50
CA MET A 33 4.72 8.47 7.90
C MET A 33 3.80 9.27 8.83
N ALA A 34 3.36 10.44 8.38
CA ALA A 34 2.39 11.28 9.10
C ALA A 34 0.94 11.02 8.64
N SER A 35 0.77 10.70 7.36
CA SER A 35 -0.54 10.42 6.79
C SER A 35 -0.48 9.39 5.66
N LEU A 36 -1.65 8.81 5.37
CA LEU A 36 -1.87 7.88 4.27
C LEU A 36 -3.06 8.38 3.44
N THR A 37 -2.83 8.59 2.13
CA THR A 37 -3.90 8.94 1.19
C THR A 37 -4.30 7.72 0.38
N TRP A 38 -5.59 7.36 0.42
CA TRP A 38 -6.13 6.17 -0.22
C TRP A 38 -7.24 6.50 -1.24
N ASP A 39 -7.54 5.55 -2.12
CA ASP A 39 -8.76 5.62 -2.93
C ASP A 39 -10.00 5.25 -2.09
N ARG A 40 -11.20 5.34 -2.66
CA ARG A 40 -12.44 4.95 -1.96
C ARG A 40 -12.74 3.45 -2.06
N GLY A 41 -11.72 2.61 -2.21
CA GLY A 41 -11.85 1.16 -2.16
C GLY A 41 -12.42 0.68 -0.83
N THR A 42 -13.14 -0.43 -0.84
CA THR A 42 -13.73 -1.03 0.36
C THR A 42 -12.70 -1.72 1.23
N GLU A 43 -11.51 -1.99 0.69
CA GLU A 43 -10.38 -2.63 1.36
C GLU A 43 -9.88 -1.84 2.60
N LEU A 44 -10.21 -0.54 2.71
CA LEU A 44 -9.87 0.30 3.87
C LEU A 44 -11.10 0.75 4.68
N ALA A 45 -12.20 0.00 4.62
CA ALA A 45 -13.36 0.23 5.49
C ALA A 45 -12.98 0.30 6.99
N TYR A 46 -11.95 -0.43 7.40
CA TYR A 46 -11.43 -0.44 8.78
C TYR A 46 -10.24 0.53 9.02
N HIS A 47 -10.09 1.59 8.22
CA HIS A 47 -9.03 2.61 8.37
C HIS A 47 -8.91 3.21 9.77
N ARG A 48 -10.00 3.30 10.54
CA ARG A 48 -9.95 3.76 11.94
C ARG A 48 -9.06 2.87 12.82
N LYS A 49 -9.08 1.55 12.61
CA LYS A 49 -8.18 0.62 13.32
C LYS A 49 -6.72 0.93 12.97
N PHE A 50 -6.45 1.20 11.70
CA PHE A 50 -5.11 1.58 11.23
C PHE A 50 -4.60 2.84 11.92
N THR A 51 -5.39 3.93 11.92
CA THR A 51 -5.00 5.18 12.59
C THR A 51 -4.75 4.98 14.09
N ILE A 52 -5.62 4.25 14.80
CA ILE A 52 -5.42 4.00 16.24
C ILE A 52 -4.12 3.22 16.49
N ALA A 53 -3.79 2.24 15.66
CA ALA A 53 -2.62 1.38 15.85
C ALA A 53 -1.27 2.00 15.44
N THR A 54 -1.30 3.07 14.63
CA THR A 54 -0.10 3.64 13.99
C THR A 54 0.07 5.14 14.21
N ASP A 55 -0.94 5.83 14.73
CA ASP A 55 -1.03 7.29 14.81
C ASP A 55 -0.98 8.00 13.44
N VAL A 56 -1.16 7.25 12.34
CA VAL A 56 -1.15 7.78 10.98
C VAL A 56 -2.57 8.20 10.55
N SER A 57 -2.71 9.46 10.14
CA SER A 57 -3.99 9.99 9.65
C SER A 57 -4.32 9.46 8.26
N VAL A 58 -5.53 8.95 8.06
CA VAL A 58 -5.99 8.44 6.76
C VAL A 58 -6.89 9.47 6.05
N TYR A 59 -6.58 9.75 4.79
CA TYR A 59 -7.36 10.62 3.91
C TYR A 59 -7.80 9.85 2.66
N PHE A 60 -8.92 10.25 2.08
CA PHE A 60 -9.49 9.63 0.89
C PHE A 60 -9.51 10.60 -0.28
N CYS A 61 -9.18 10.11 -1.47
CA CYS A 61 -9.33 10.87 -2.70
C CYS A 61 -10.80 11.17 -3.02
N ASP A 62 -11.00 12.24 -3.78
CA ASP A 62 -12.31 12.60 -4.32
C ASP A 62 -12.76 11.58 -5.38
N PRO A 63 -14.07 11.35 -5.50
CA PRO A 63 -14.59 10.46 -6.54
C PRO A 63 -14.17 10.92 -7.92
N LYS A 64 -13.71 9.98 -8.76
CA LYS A 64 -13.31 10.23 -10.16
C LYS A 64 -12.12 11.19 -10.32
N SER A 65 -11.25 11.30 -9.29
CA SER A 65 -10.08 12.17 -9.30
C SER A 65 -8.74 11.41 -9.26
N PRO A 66 -8.43 10.55 -10.25
CA PRO A 66 -7.21 9.73 -10.24
C PRO A 66 -5.91 10.55 -10.20
N TRP A 67 -5.92 11.79 -10.68
CA TRP A 67 -4.76 12.70 -10.65
C TRP A 67 -4.29 13.05 -9.23
N GLN A 68 -5.14 12.93 -8.21
CA GLN A 68 -4.75 13.11 -6.80
C GLN A 68 -3.75 12.04 -6.32
N ARG A 69 -3.54 10.98 -7.12
CA ARG A 69 -2.60 9.89 -6.88
C ARG A 69 -1.66 9.65 -8.07
N GLY A 70 -1.33 10.70 -8.84
CA GLY A 70 -0.45 10.57 -10.02
C GLY A 70 0.88 9.86 -9.73
N SER A 71 1.41 10.01 -8.51
CA SER A 71 2.59 9.29 -8.05
C SER A 71 2.41 7.78 -8.00
N ASN A 72 1.25 7.32 -7.53
CA ASN A 72 0.96 5.90 -7.36
C ASN A 72 0.66 5.26 -8.70
N GLU A 73 0.00 5.97 -9.62
CA GLU A 73 -0.18 5.50 -10.99
C GLU A 73 1.15 5.31 -11.72
N ASN A 74 2.09 6.24 -11.56
CA ASN A 74 3.44 6.09 -12.10
C ASN A 74 4.16 4.86 -11.50
N THR A 75 4.14 4.71 -10.16
CA THR A 75 4.76 3.55 -9.49
C THR A 75 4.11 2.24 -9.91
N ASN A 76 2.78 2.19 -10.06
CA ASN A 76 2.08 1.01 -10.58
C ASN A 76 2.50 0.67 -12.01
N GLY A 77 2.74 1.68 -12.85
CA GLY A 77 3.30 1.51 -14.19
C GLY A 77 4.70 0.85 -14.19
N LEU A 78 5.58 1.28 -13.27
CA LEU A 78 6.91 0.67 -13.09
C LEU A 78 6.81 -0.76 -12.55
N LEU A 79 5.93 -0.99 -11.57
CA LEU A 79 5.71 -2.33 -10.99
C LEU A 79 5.23 -3.34 -12.05
N ARG A 80 4.49 -2.92 -13.06
CA ARG A 80 4.07 -3.80 -14.17
C ARG A 80 5.22 -4.34 -15.03
N GLN A 81 6.42 -3.76 -14.95
CA GLN A 81 7.61 -4.30 -15.59
C GLN A 81 8.12 -5.56 -14.85
N TYR A 82 7.89 -5.64 -13.54
CA TYR A 82 8.26 -6.78 -12.69
C TYR A 82 7.10 -7.77 -12.54
N PHE A 83 5.87 -7.28 -12.53
CA PHE A 83 4.64 -8.05 -12.40
C PHE A 83 3.68 -7.73 -13.55
N PRO A 84 3.90 -8.30 -14.75
CA PRO A 84 3.01 -8.10 -15.88
C PRO A 84 1.55 -8.43 -15.55
N ASN A 85 0.61 -7.82 -16.28
CA ASN A 85 -0.81 -8.08 -16.07
C ASN A 85 -1.12 -9.59 -16.18
N GLY A 86 -1.89 -10.12 -15.23
CA GLY A 86 -2.22 -11.55 -15.16
C GLY A 86 -1.18 -12.41 -14.44
N THR A 87 -0.07 -11.83 -13.96
CA THR A 87 0.88 -12.53 -13.10
C THR A 87 0.19 -13.00 -11.83
N ASP A 88 0.37 -14.27 -11.48
CA ASP A 88 -0.06 -14.80 -10.20
C ASP A 88 0.85 -14.25 -9.08
N LEU A 89 0.34 -13.30 -8.31
CA LEU A 89 1.07 -12.70 -7.19
C LEU A 89 1.16 -13.63 -5.96
N SER A 90 0.44 -14.75 -5.95
CA SER A 90 0.43 -15.68 -4.82
C SER A 90 1.80 -16.37 -4.63
N VAL A 91 2.53 -16.62 -5.71
CA VAL A 91 3.83 -17.31 -5.71
C VAL A 91 4.99 -16.46 -5.17
N TYR A 92 4.83 -15.14 -5.13
CA TYR A 92 5.87 -14.22 -4.64
C TYR A 92 5.82 -14.11 -3.13
N THR A 93 6.96 -14.27 -2.46
CA THR A 93 7.08 -14.04 -1.03
C THR A 93 7.15 -12.54 -0.73
N GLN A 94 6.96 -12.17 0.54
CA GLN A 94 7.17 -10.78 0.96
C GLN A 94 8.61 -10.31 0.67
N HIS A 95 9.59 -11.21 0.79
CA HIS A 95 10.99 -10.91 0.47
C HIS A 95 11.18 -10.55 -1.00
N ASP A 96 10.54 -11.28 -1.92
CA ASP A 96 10.61 -10.99 -3.36
C ASP A 96 10.03 -9.61 -3.67
N LEU A 97 8.91 -9.26 -3.03
CA LEU A 97 8.30 -7.94 -3.16
C LEU A 97 9.21 -6.83 -2.61
N ASP A 98 9.88 -7.07 -1.49
CA ASP A 98 10.82 -6.11 -0.89
C ASP A 98 12.04 -5.89 -1.82
N GLN A 99 12.55 -6.94 -2.48
CA GLN A 99 13.62 -6.82 -3.48
C GLN A 99 13.22 -5.99 -4.70
N VAL A 100 11.98 -6.12 -5.16
CA VAL A 100 11.45 -5.28 -6.26
C VAL A 100 11.29 -3.84 -5.80
N ALA A 101 10.76 -3.62 -4.59
CA ALA A 101 10.57 -2.28 -4.03
C ALA A 101 11.89 -1.50 -3.90
N LEU A 102 12.99 -2.16 -3.54
CA LEU A 102 14.33 -1.56 -3.43
C LEU A 102 14.94 -1.13 -4.78
N ARG A 103 14.38 -1.60 -5.91
CA ARG A 103 14.85 -1.25 -7.26
C ARG A 103 14.09 -0.07 -7.88
N LEU A 104 13.09 0.48 -7.17
CA LEU A 104 12.25 1.61 -7.60
C LEU A 104 12.64 2.90 -6.87
#